data_AF-A0A381TUH7-F1
#
_entry.id   AF-A0A381TUH7-F1
#
_cell.length_a   1.000
_cell.length_b   1.000
_cell.length_c   1.000
_cell.angle_alpha   90.00
_cell.angle_beta   90.00
_cell.angle_gamma   90.00
#
_symmetry.space_group_name_H-M   'P 1'
#
loop_
_entity.id
_entity.type
_entity.pdbx_description
1 polymer ?
#
loop_
_entity_poly.entity_id
_entity_poly.type
_entity_poly.pdbx_seq_one_letter_code
_entity_poly.pdbx_strand_id
1 'polypeptide(L)'
;MSLRRVIILLLALLLLAPPVALPGPVAPLGLASGDEPLPKWGFYVYMAGDNSLSDEAADDLIEMQMVGSNSDREVVALIDQEGEHDSRAYRVLHEGLTETALSDLNSGWGDELDMGDPATL
;
A
#
# COMPACT_ATOMS: atom_id res chain seq x y z
N MET A 1 23.34 -53.81 5.16
CA MET A 1 23.28 -52.63 6.06
C MET A 1 21.91 -52.63 6.74
N SER A 2 21.81 -52.55 8.08
CA SER A 2 20.50 -52.65 8.72
C SER A 2 19.69 -51.36 8.52
N LEU A 3 18.38 -51.48 8.33
CA LEU A 3 17.45 -50.36 8.07
C LEU A 3 17.59 -49.24 9.13
N ARG A 4 17.86 -49.63 10.37
CA ARG A 4 18.11 -48.72 11.50
C ARG A 4 19.36 -47.85 11.32
N ARG A 5 20.42 -48.38 10.69
CA ARG A 5 21.65 -47.62 10.40
C ARG A 5 21.46 -46.67 9.21
N VAL A 6 20.64 -47.04 8.23
CA VAL A 6 20.29 -46.16 7.09
C VAL A 6 19.45 -44.97 7.56
N ILE A 7 18.47 -45.19 8.44
CA ILE A 7 17.64 -44.13 9.02
C ILE A 7 18.48 -43.16 9.86
N ILE A 8 19.40 -43.67 10.68
CA ILE A 8 20.27 -42.82 11.51
C ILE A 8 21.23 -41.99 10.63
N LEU A 9 21.77 -42.56 9.56
CA LEU A 9 22.64 -41.83 8.63
C LEU A 9 21.86 -40.78 7.82
N LEU A 10 20.61 -41.05 7.43
CA LEU A 10 19.74 -40.07 6.77
C LEU A 10 19.35 -38.91 7.69
N LEU A 11 19.03 -39.19 8.97
CA LEU A 11 18.74 -38.12 9.94
C LEU A 11 19.98 -37.27 10.25
N ALA A 12 21.15 -37.89 10.41
CA ALA A 12 22.40 -37.16 10.68
C ALA A 12 22.82 -36.27 9.50
N LEU A 13 22.51 -36.66 8.26
CA LEU A 13 22.78 -35.85 7.07
C LEU A 13 21.82 -34.65 6.94
N LEU A 14 20.59 -34.75 7.45
CA LEU A 14 19.60 -33.67 7.45
C LEU A 14 19.92 -32.56 8.47
N LEU A 15 20.61 -32.90 9.56
CA LEU A 15 21.00 -31.97 10.65
C LEU A 15 22.31 -31.20 10.38
N LEU A 16 23.03 -31.53 9.29
CA LEU A 16 24.32 -30.91 8.93
C LEU A 16 24.22 -29.96 7.73
N ALA A 17 23.01 -29.61 7.29
CA ALA A 17 22.82 -28.57 6.29
C ALA A 17 22.84 -27.19 6.99
N PRO A 18 23.71 -26.25 6.58
CA PRO A 18 23.63 -24.88 7.07
C PRO A 18 22.26 -24.29 6.70
N PRO A 19 21.68 -23.38 7.50
CA PRO A 19 20.46 -22.70 7.11
C PRO A 19 20.72 -21.96 5.80
N VAL A 20 20.16 -22.46 4.72
CA VAL A 20 20.10 -21.72 3.46
C VAL A 20 19.13 -20.58 3.74
N ALA A 21 19.67 -19.39 4.00
CA ALA A 21 18.90 -18.17 3.97
C ALA A 21 18.38 -18.03 2.54
N LEU A 22 17.11 -18.38 2.32
CA LEU A 22 16.41 -18.01 1.10
C LEU A 22 16.37 -16.48 1.11
N PRO A 23 16.97 -15.78 0.13
CA PRO A 23 16.66 -14.38 -0.07
C PRO A 23 15.17 -14.34 -0.43
N GLY A 24 14.32 -14.02 0.55
CA GLY A 24 12.96 -13.62 0.26
C GLY A 24 13.00 -12.42 -0.69
N PRO A 25 11.93 -12.16 -1.45
CA PRO A 25 11.80 -10.90 -2.15
C PRO A 25 11.77 -9.80 -1.09
N VAL A 26 12.92 -9.21 -0.82
CA VAL A 26 12.99 -7.87 -0.28
C VAL A 26 12.37 -6.99 -1.35
N ALA A 27 11.08 -6.71 -1.19
CA ALA A 27 10.50 -5.54 -1.82
C ALA A 27 11.46 -4.39 -1.50
N PRO A 28 11.99 -3.66 -2.50
CA PRO A 28 12.69 -2.44 -2.20
C PRO A 28 11.67 -1.58 -1.45
N LEU A 29 11.98 -1.24 -0.19
CA LEU A 29 11.40 -0.06 0.42
C LEU A 29 11.76 1.07 -0.53
N GLY A 30 10.80 1.43 -1.38
CA GLY A 30 10.89 2.57 -2.27
C GLY A 30 10.91 3.81 -1.40
N LEU A 31 12.06 4.09 -0.80
CA LEU A 31 12.46 5.46 -0.57
C LEU A 31 12.44 6.07 -1.96
N ALA A 32 11.41 6.85 -2.26
CA ALA A 32 11.36 7.67 -3.45
C ALA A 32 12.67 8.47 -3.47
N SER A 33 13.63 8.04 -4.29
CA SER A 33 14.82 8.82 -4.57
C SER A 33 14.31 10.17 -5.06
N GLY A 34 14.73 11.27 -4.44
CA GLY A 34 14.36 12.63 -4.82
C GLY A 34 14.87 13.07 -6.19
N ASP A 35 15.14 12.12 -7.09
CA ASP A 35 15.59 12.30 -8.47
C ASP A 35 14.47 12.06 -9.50
N GLU A 36 13.28 11.60 -9.08
CA GLU A 36 12.15 11.57 -10.01
C GLU A 36 11.70 13.01 -10.31
N PRO A 37 11.72 13.44 -11.58
CA PRO A 37 11.30 14.78 -11.93
C PRO A 37 9.84 15.01 -11.53
N LEU A 38 9.57 16.15 -10.90
CA LEU A 38 8.21 16.50 -10.48
C LEU A 38 7.27 16.47 -11.70
N PRO A 39 6.07 15.86 -11.55
CA PRO A 39 5.09 15.86 -12.62
C PRO A 39 4.65 17.29 -12.94
N LYS A 40 4.22 17.51 -14.19
CA LYS A 40 3.84 18.83 -14.69
C LYS A 40 2.60 19.38 -14.00
N TRP A 41 1.71 18.52 -13.53
CA TRP A 41 0.50 18.88 -12.81
C TRP A 41 0.00 17.74 -11.92
N GLY A 42 -0.85 18.07 -10.95
CA GLY A 42 -1.45 17.11 -10.04
C GLY A 42 -2.98 17.23 -10.01
N PHE A 43 -3.64 16.10 -9.79
CA PHE A 43 -5.07 16.00 -9.55
C PHE A 43 -5.28 15.34 -8.18
N TYR A 44 -5.82 16.11 -7.24
CA TYR A 44 -6.02 15.70 -5.87
C TYR A 44 -7.52 15.61 -5.61
N VAL A 45 -7.97 14.41 -5.26
CA VAL A 45 -9.39 14.13 -5.03
C VAL A 45 -9.61 13.87 -3.55
N TYR A 46 -10.52 14.63 -2.96
CA TYR A 46 -10.98 14.44 -1.58
C TYR A 46 -12.39 13.87 -1.67
N MET A 47 -12.55 12.61 -1.31
CA MET A 47 -13.81 11.88 -1.41
C MET A 47 -14.39 11.71 -0.01
N ALA A 48 -15.38 12.54 0.31
CA ALA A 48 -16.21 12.39 1.51
C ALA A 48 -17.28 11.33 1.23
N GLY A 49 -16.86 10.06 1.30
CA GLY A 49 -17.68 8.90 0.97
C GLY A 49 -18.41 8.29 2.16
N ASP A 50 -18.16 8.71 3.41
CA ASP A 50 -18.92 8.29 4.60
C ASP A 50 -20.35 8.84 4.58
N ASN A 51 -21.16 8.31 3.67
CA ASN A 51 -22.57 8.55 3.47
C ASN A 51 -23.11 7.49 2.48
N SER A 52 -24.30 7.71 1.94
CA SER A 52 -24.94 6.80 0.98
C SER A 52 -24.21 6.68 -0.38
N LEU A 53 -23.03 7.30 -0.54
CA LEU A 53 -22.19 7.24 -1.75
C LEU A 53 -20.85 6.51 -1.52
N SER A 54 -20.72 5.75 -0.42
CA SER A 54 -19.47 5.04 -0.07
C SER A 54 -19.01 4.06 -1.15
N ASP A 55 -19.96 3.30 -1.71
CA ASP A 55 -19.66 2.34 -2.79
C ASP A 55 -19.22 3.07 -4.06
N GLU A 56 -19.85 4.20 -4.39
CA GLU A 56 -19.44 5.06 -5.50
C GLU A 56 -18.02 5.62 -5.32
N ALA A 57 -17.62 5.99 -4.10
CA ALA A 57 -16.26 6.44 -3.83
C ALA A 57 -15.22 5.33 -4.07
N ALA A 58 -15.56 4.08 -3.76
CA ALA A 58 -14.72 2.93 -4.06
C ALA A 58 -14.64 2.65 -5.58
N ASP A 59 -15.77 2.71 -6.28
CA ASP A 59 -15.84 2.53 -7.73
C ASP A 59 -15.04 3.64 -8.45
N ASP A 60 -15.19 4.91 -8.06
CA ASP A 60 -14.41 6.03 -8.60
C ASP A 60 -12.90 5.83 -8.38
N LEU A 61 -12.48 5.31 -7.22
CA LEU A 61 -11.08 4.98 -6.94
C LEU A 61 -10.54 3.89 -7.88
N ILE A 62 -11.35 2.91 -8.24
CA ILE A 62 -11.01 1.88 -9.23
C ILE A 62 -10.94 2.49 -10.63
N GLU A 63 -11.88 3.36 -10.99
CA GLU A 63 -11.89 4.03 -12.29
C GLU A 63 -10.66 4.93 -12.48
N MET A 64 -10.20 5.63 -11.43
CA MET A 64 -8.98 6.45 -11.49
C MET A 64 -7.72 5.64 -11.85
N GLN A 65 -7.68 4.35 -11.50
CA GLN A 65 -6.57 3.45 -11.83
C GLN A 65 -6.48 3.14 -13.33
N MET A 66 -7.53 3.40 -14.12
CA MET A 66 -7.44 3.29 -15.58
C MET A 66 -6.45 4.29 -16.17
N VAL A 67 -6.29 5.46 -15.53
CA VAL A 67 -5.37 6.51 -16.02
C VAL A 67 -4.11 6.58 -15.17
N GLY A 68 -4.23 6.69 -13.84
CA GLY A 68 -3.12 6.62 -12.87
C GLY A 68 -1.96 7.63 -13.03
N SER A 69 -1.19 7.85 -11.98
CA SER A 69 -0.03 8.75 -12.01
C SER A 69 1.03 8.29 -13.03
N ASN A 70 1.73 9.24 -13.65
CA ASN A 70 2.84 9.01 -14.56
C ASN A 70 3.87 10.16 -14.47
N SER A 71 4.86 10.20 -15.38
CA SER A 71 5.92 11.21 -15.36
C SER A 71 5.44 12.65 -15.56
N ASP A 72 4.26 12.85 -16.15
CA ASP A 72 3.70 14.17 -16.47
C ASP A 72 2.59 14.59 -15.50
N ARG A 73 1.96 13.64 -14.80
CA ARG A 73 0.80 13.88 -13.94
C ARG A 73 0.84 13.05 -12.67
N GLU A 74 0.50 13.69 -11.55
CA GLU A 74 0.18 13.03 -10.29
C GLU A 74 -1.34 12.88 -10.09
N VAL A 75 -1.79 11.74 -9.58
CA VAL A 75 -3.16 11.51 -9.09
C VAL A 75 -3.09 10.99 -7.66
N VAL A 76 -3.71 11.73 -6.74
CA VAL A 76 -3.78 11.38 -5.32
C VAL A 76 -5.22 11.46 -4.87
N ALA A 77 -5.65 10.50 -4.06
CA ALA A 77 -6.97 10.43 -3.49
C ALA A 77 -6.87 10.32 -1.97
N LEU A 78 -7.57 11.21 -1.24
CA LEU A 78 -7.93 11.00 0.16
C LEU A 78 -9.40 10.57 0.17
N ILE A 79 -9.65 9.33 0.59
CA ILE A 79 -10.98 8.73 0.65
C ILE A 79 -11.35 8.49 2.10
N ASP A 80 -12.61 8.68 2.40
CA ASP A 80 -13.28 8.37 3.67
C ASP A 80 -14.53 7.59 3.30
N GLN A 81 -14.74 6.39 3.84
CA GLN A 81 -15.81 5.49 3.42
C GLN A 81 -16.84 5.30 4.54
N GLU A 82 -17.95 4.60 4.25
CA GLU A 82 -18.89 4.20 5.29
C GLU A 82 -18.29 3.10 6.19
N GLY A 83 -18.04 3.43 7.46
CA GLY A 83 -17.47 2.47 8.39
C GLY A 83 -16.83 3.09 9.61
N GLU A 84 -15.87 2.38 10.18
CA GLU A 84 -14.95 2.89 11.19
C GLU A 84 -13.53 2.56 10.74
N HIS A 85 -12.62 3.52 10.91
CA HIS A 85 -11.20 3.38 10.59
C HIS A 85 -10.94 3.12 9.11
N ASP A 86 -11.69 3.75 8.21
CA ASP A 86 -11.63 3.48 6.77
C ASP A 86 -11.14 4.64 5.90
N SER A 87 -10.75 5.76 6.52
CA SER A 87 -10.10 6.84 5.78
C SER A 87 -8.70 6.44 5.31
N ARG A 88 -8.39 6.67 4.04
CA ARG A 88 -7.12 6.26 3.41
C ARG A 88 -6.61 7.31 2.43
N ALA A 89 -5.29 7.44 2.34
CA ALA A 89 -4.65 8.26 1.32
C ALA A 89 -3.87 7.39 0.34
N TYR A 90 -4.18 7.56 -0.95
CA TYR A 90 -3.56 6.81 -2.03
C TYR A 90 -2.90 7.73 -3.04
N ARG A 91 -1.68 7.37 -3.42
CA ARG A 91 -1.19 7.67 -4.76
C ARG A 91 -1.79 6.66 -5.72
N VAL A 92 -2.54 7.13 -6.71
CA VAL A 92 -3.19 6.27 -7.70
C VAL A 92 -2.21 5.97 -8.83
N LEU A 93 -2.03 4.70 -9.17
CA LEU A 93 -1.19 4.21 -10.27
C LEU A 93 -2.06 3.61 -11.38
N HIS A 94 -1.47 3.38 -12.56
CA HIS A 94 -2.16 2.59 -13.56
C HIS A 94 -2.27 1.14 -13.05
N GLU A 95 -3.50 0.63 -12.94
CA GLU A 95 -3.79 -0.71 -12.40
C GLU A 95 -3.26 -0.95 -10.97
N GLY A 96 -3.21 0.09 -10.13
CA GLY A 96 -2.85 -0.10 -8.73
C GLY A 96 -2.89 1.16 -7.87
N LEU A 97 -2.58 0.97 -6.60
CA LEU A 97 -2.53 2.03 -5.59
C LEU A 97 -1.24 1.91 -4.78
N THR A 98 -0.74 3.04 -4.28
CA THR A 98 0.27 3.08 -3.22
C THR A 98 -0.29 3.87 -2.06
N GLU A 99 -0.50 3.21 -0.92
CA GLU A 99 -1.02 3.84 0.28
C GLU A 99 0.05 4.69 0.97
N THR A 100 -0.37 5.85 1.47
CA THR A 100 0.41 6.68 2.40
C THR A 100 -0.29 6.68 3.74
N ALA A 101 0.43 6.42 4.82
CA ALA A 101 -0.16 6.48 6.16
C ALA A 101 -0.64 7.90 6.45
N LEU A 102 -1.85 8.05 7.00
CA LEU A 102 -2.41 9.37 7.32
C LEU A 102 -1.54 10.14 8.32
N SER A 103 -0.87 9.44 9.24
CA SER A 103 0.09 10.03 10.18
C SER A 103 1.32 10.65 9.52
N ASP A 104 1.69 10.19 8.31
CA ASP A 104 2.80 10.76 7.54
C ASP A 104 2.38 12.07 6.84
N LEU A 105 1.08 12.23 6.56
CA LEU A 105 0.51 13.46 6.01
C LEU A 105 0.23 14.49 7.10
N ASN A 106 -0.37 14.05 8.21
CA ASN A 106 -0.65 14.87 9.37
C ASN A 106 -0.63 14.03 10.64
N SER A 107 0.27 14.36 11.57
CA SER A 107 0.44 13.59 12.82
C SER A 107 -0.74 13.70 13.79
N GLY A 108 -1.67 14.64 13.57
CA GLY A 108 -2.91 14.78 14.33
C GLY A 108 -4.08 13.96 13.79
N TRP A 109 -3.95 13.38 12.59
CA TRP A 109 -5.00 12.56 11.99
C TRP A 109 -5.02 11.15 12.57
N GLY A 110 -6.24 10.65 12.79
CA GLY A 110 -6.50 9.24 13.03
C GLY A 110 -6.61 8.47 11.70
N ASP A 111 -7.24 7.31 11.78
CA ASP A 111 -7.63 6.45 10.66
C ASP A 111 -9.10 6.64 10.24
N GLU A 112 -9.78 7.62 10.85
CA GLU A 112 -11.15 8.07 10.59
C GLU A 112 -11.15 9.60 10.57
N LEU A 113 -11.56 10.23 9.46
CA LEU A 113 -11.44 11.66 9.22
C LEU A 113 -12.81 12.31 9.01
N ASP A 114 -13.10 13.38 9.75
CA ASP A 114 -14.24 14.24 9.42
C ASP A 114 -13.90 15.09 8.19
N MET A 115 -14.38 14.66 7.02
CA MET A 115 -14.19 15.36 5.75
C MET A 115 -15.02 16.65 5.63
N GLY A 116 -15.91 16.92 6.60
CA GLY A 116 -16.61 18.19 6.76
C GLY A 116 -15.91 19.19 7.69
N ASP A 117 -14.92 18.75 8.47
CA ASP A 117 -14.09 19.64 9.30
C ASP A 117 -13.14 20.44 8.41
N PRO A 118 -13.19 21.79 8.44
CA PRO A 118 -12.24 22.63 7.71
C PRO A 118 -10.77 22.44 8.13
N ALA A 119 -10.47 21.77 9.25
CA ALA A 119 -9.10 21.41 9.62
C ALA A 119 -8.56 20.20 8.82
N THR A 120 -9.43 19.46 8.12
CA THR A 120 -9.06 18.32 7.26
C THR A 120 -8.67 18.74 5.84
N LEU A 121 -9.11 19.94 5.37
CA LEU A 121 -8.95 20.44 3.99
C LEU A 121 -8.11 21.72 3.90
#